data_AF-A0A969PFR0-F1
#
_entry.id   AF-A0A969PFR0-F1
#
_cell.length_a   1.000
_cell.length_b   1.000
_cell.length_c   1.000
_cell.angle_alpha   90.00
_cell.angle_beta   90.00
_cell.angle_gamma   90.00
#
_symmetry.space_group_name_H-M   'P 1'
#
loop_
_entity.id
_entity.type
_entity.pdbx_description
1 polymer ?
#
loop_
_entity_poly.entity_id
_entity_poly.type
_entity_poly.pdbx_seq_one_letter_code
_entity_poly.pdbx_strand_id
1 'polypeptide(L)'
;MTHLLTVLGTSNYSVARYTWQEQQVETRFVAEALCKLFQVDRVTVLLTKEAREKNWDAFQQQLGDRVQAKDIPSGRTESEIWQIFDAVVDVVVPGEQVIFDITSAFRSIPILVLLA
;
A
#
# COMPACT_ATOMS: atom_id res chain seq x y z
N MET A 1 -8.45 14.80 -4.87
CA MET A 1 -7.59 14.20 -3.86
C MET A 1 -7.11 12.87 -4.39
N THR A 2 -5.81 12.66 -4.46
CA THR A 2 -5.17 11.43 -4.93
C THR A 2 -4.81 10.57 -3.72
N HIS A 3 -5.41 9.38 -3.64
CA HIS A 3 -5.23 8.43 -2.55
C HIS A 3 -4.47 7.21 -3.03
N LEU A 4 -3.33 6.91 -2.41
CA LEU A 4 -2.57 5.69 -2.64
C LEU A 4 -2.99 4.62 -1.63
N LEU A 5 -3.50 3.49 -2.13
CA LEU A 5 -3.60 2.25 -1.37
C LEU A 5 -2.41 1.37 -1.74
N THR A 6 -1.61 0.99 -0.75
CA THR A 6 -0.42 0.15 -0.94
C THR A 6 -0.40 -0.97 0.10
N VAL A 7 0.29 -2.06 -0.22
CA VAL A 7 0.47 -3.20 0.69
C VAL A 7 1.92 -3.22 1.17
N LEU A 8 2.13 -3.27 2.47
CA LEU A 8 3.46 -3.50 3.03
C LEU A 8 3.64 -5.01 3.29
N GLY A 9 4.68 -5.58 2.69
CA GLY A 9 5.04 -6.98 2.85
C GLY A 9 6.10 -7.21 3.93
N THR A 10 6.51 -8.46 4.07
CA THR A 10 7.56 -8.89 5.01
C THR A 10 8.92 -9.09 4.35
N SER A 11 9.09 -8.69 3.09
CA SER A 11 10.38 -8.78 2.38
C SER A 11 11.44 -7.87 3.02
N ASN A 12 12.71 -8.18 2.79
CA ASN A 12 13.81 -7.29 3.15
C ASN A 12 13.98 -6.25 2.03
N TYR A 13 13.32 -5.10 2.19
CA TYR A 13 13.39 -4.02 1.21
C TYR A 13 14.80 -3.43 1.12
N SER A 14 15.31 -3.33 -0.11
CA SER A 14 16.55 -2.62 -0.47
C SER A 14 16.24 -1.38 -1.30
N VAL A 15 17.19 -0.45 -1.38
CA VAL A 15 17.07 0.70 -2.29
C VAL A 15 16.95 0.20 -3.73
N ALA A 16 15.98 0.74 -4.46
CA ALA A 16 15.76 0.49 -5.87
C ALA A 16 15.48 1.81 -6.60
N ARG A 17 15.71 1.81 -7.92
CA ARG A 17 15.38 2.94 -8.79
C ARG A 17 14.10 2.64 -9.55
N TYR A 18 13.06 3.40 -9.24
CA TYR A 18 11.75 3.33 -9.89
C TYR A 18 11.67 4.37 -11.00
N THR A 19 11.15 3.99 -12.16
CA THR A 19 11.07 4.84 -13.34
C THR A 19 9.65 4.89 -13.87
N TRP A 20 9.15 6.09 -14.15
CA TRP A 20 7.86 6.29 -14.82
C TRP A 20 8.00 7.45 -15.79
N GLN A 21 7.77 7.18 -17.07
CA GLN A 21 8.07 8.11 -18.16
C GLN A 21 9.54 8.60 -18.06
N GLU A 22 9.76 9.92 -18.02
CA GLU A 22 11.10 10.53 -17.89
C GLU A 22 11.53 10.76 -16.43
N GLN A 23 10.66 10.46 -15.46
CA GLN A 23 10.95 10.66 -14.04
C GLN A 23 11.58 9.42 -13.41
N GLN A 24 12.50 9.66 -12.48
CA GLN A 24 13.18 8.61 -11.73
C GLN A 24 13.19 8.93 -10.24
N VAL A 25 12.91 7.93 -9.42
CA VAL A 25 12.98 8.02 -7.96
C VAL A 25 13.78 6.86 -7.41
N GLU A 26 14.84 7.16 -6.68
CA GLU A 26 15.60 6.17 -5.93
C GLU A 26 15.12 6.14 -4.48
N THR A 27 14.61 4.99 -4.04
CA THR A 27 14.04 4.81 -2.70
C THR A 27 13.98 3.32 -2.32
N ARG A 28 13.88 3.04 -1.02
CA ARG A 28 13.66 1.71 -0.47
C ARG A 28 12.23 1.18 -0.67
N PHE A 29 11.23 2.05 -0.69
CA PHE A 29 9.82 1.64 -0.75
C PHE A 29 9.14 2.22 -1.98
N VAL A 30 8.52 1.34 -2.78
CA VAL A 30 7.74 1.74 -3.97
C VAL A 30 6.67 2.79 -3.65
N ALA A 31 6.05 2.72 -2.47
CA ALA A 31 5.06 3.70 -2.04
C ALA A 31 5.62 5.14 -2.00
N GLU A 32 6.88 5.34 -1.61
CA GLU A 32 7.50 6.67 -1.65
C GLU A 32 7.74 7.12 -3.11
N ALA A 33 8.14 6.21 -3.99
CA ALA A 33 8.28 6.51 -5.41
C ALA A 33 6.94 6.95 -6.00
N LEU A 34 5.88 6.20 -5.74
CA LEU A 34 4.52 6.53 -6.19
C LEU A 34 4.04 7.88 -5.64
N CYS A 35 4.34 8.18 -4.37
CA CYS A 35 4.01 9.48 -3.79
C CYS A 35 4.65 10.65 -4.55
N LYS A 36 5.91 10.50 -4.97
CA LYS A 36 6.64 11.54 -5.71
C LYS A 36 6.21 11.62 -7.18
N LEU A 37 6.00 10.47 -7.83
CA LEU A 37 5.66 10.38 -9.26
C LEU A 37 4.23 10.86 -9.55
N PHE A 38 3.29 10.65 -8.61
CA PHE A 38 1.87 10.92 -8.83
C PHE A 38 1.28 12.00 -7.92
N GLN A 39 2.12 12.71 -7.16
CA GLN A 39 1.70 13.79 -6.26
C GLN A 39 0.55 13.35 -5.31
N VAL A 40 0.79 12.27 -4.58
CA VAL A 40 -0.20 11.64 -3.70
C VAL A 40 -0.50 12.51 -2.47
N ASP A 41 -1.78 12.73 -2.18
CA ASP A 41 -2.25 13.49 -1.02
C ASP A 41 -2.33 12.63 0.26
N ARG A 42 -2.81 11.39 0.13
CA ARG A 42 -3.07 10.46 1.23
C ARG A 42 -2.53 9.06 0.92
N VAL A 43 -1.97 8.37 1.91
CA VAL A 43 -1.51 6.98 1.78
C VAL A 43 -2.21 6.10 2.82
N THR A 44 -2.89 5.06 2.37
CA THR A 44 -3.35 3.95 3.22
C THR A 44 -2.49 2.72 2.97
N VAL A 45 -1.91 2.18 4.02
CA VAL A 45 -1.11 0.95 3.99
C VAL A 45 -1.94 -0.18 4.55
N LEU A 46 -2.26 -1.15 3.70
CA LEU A 46 -2.87 -2.42 4.10
C LEU A 46 -1.78 -3.27 4.74
N LEU A 47 -1.95 -3.57 6.03
CA LEU A 47 -0.88 -4.11 6.87
C LEU A 47 -1.34 -5.35 7.64
N THR A 48 -0.65 -6.48 7.44
CA THR A 48 -0.82 -7.63 8.33
C THR A 48 -0.02 -7.44 9.61
N LYS A 49 -0.34 -8.21 10.65
CA LYS A 49 0.42 -8.23 11.90
C LYS A 49 1.92 -8.45 11.67
N GLU A 50 2.28 -9.41 10.83
CA GLU A 50 3.68 -9.77 10.56
C GLU A 50 4.42 -8.66 9.80
N ALA A 51 3.75 -8.00 8.85
CA ALA A 51 4.33 -6.86 8.13
C ALA A 51 4.51 -5.65 9.05
N ARG A 52 3.57 -5.46 9.99
CA ARG A 52 3.65 -4.42 11.02
C ARG A 52 4.89 -4.60 11.88
N GLU A 53 5.06 -5.78 12.46
CA GLU A 53 6.19 -6.09 13.33
C GLU A 53 7.54 -5.97 12.62
N LYS A 54 7.59 -6.26 11.32
CA LYS A 54 8.85 -6.32 10.58
C LYS A 54 9.30 -5.00 9.93
N ASN A 55 8.38 -4.31 9.26
CA ASN A 55 8.76 -3.24 8.32
C ASN A 55 8.07 -1.89 8.59
N TRP A 56 7.05 -1.83 9.46
CA TRP A 56 6.23 -0.64 9.63
C TRP A 56 7.00 0.58 10.13
N ASP A 57 7.81 0.44 11.18
CA ASP A 57 8.50 1.59 11.78
C ASP A 57 9.44 2.28 10.77
N ALA A 58 10.20 1.47 10.01
CA ALA A 58 11.07 1.99 8.96
C ALA A 58 10.27 2.62 7.80
N PHE A 59 9.11 2.05 7.45
CA PHE A 59 8.22 2.60 6.42
C PHE A 59 7.64 3.95 6.86
N GLN A 60 7.11 4.04 8.08
CA GLN A 60 6.50 5.23 8.63
C GLN A 60 7.52 6.36 8.80
N GLN A 61 8.73 6.06 9.27
CA GLN A 61 9.82 7.03 9.37
C GLN A 61 10.16 7.67 8.02
N GLN A 62 10.03 6.92 6.92
CA GLN A 62 10.41 7.37 5.58
C GLN A 62 9.31 8.16 4.86
N LEU A 63 8.04 7.78 5.00
CA LEU A 63 6.93 8.46 4.32
C LEU A 63 6.25 9.56 5.16
N GLY A 64 6.43 9.55 6.49
CA GLY A 64 5.94 10.55 7.42
C GLY A 64 4.44 10.46 7.74
N ASP A 65 3.88 11.55 8.27
CA ASP A 65 2.55 11.60 8.90
C ASP A 65 1.36 11.44 7.94
N ARG A 66 1.59 11.49 6.62
CA ARG A 66 0.56 11.28 5.59
C ARG A 66 0.13 9.81 5.42
N VAL A 67 0.78 8.90 6.15
CA VAL A 67 0.55 7.46 6.07
C VAL A 67 -0.39 7.01 7.18
N GLN A 68 -1.46 6.32 6.79
CA GLN A 68 -2.40 5.68 7.69
C GLN A 68 -2.31 4.16 7.51
N ALA A 69 -2.17 3.43 8.61
CA ALA A 69 -2.22 1.98 8.57
C ALA A 69 -3.67 1.50 8.68
N LYS A 70 -4.06 0.56 7.82
CA LYS A 70 -5.29 -0.22 7.93
C LYS A 70 -4.89 -1.67 8.17
N ASP A 71 -5.15 -2.16 9.37
CA ASP A 71 -4.85 -3.55 9.70
C ASP A 71 -5.75 -4.49 8.90
N ILE A 72 -5.15 -5.54 8.33
CA ILE A 72 -5.83 -6.59 7.58
C ILE A 72 -5.40 -7.97 8.05
N PRO A 73 -6.25 -9.00 7.92
CA PRO A 73 -5.85 -10.37 8.19
C PRO A 73 -4.90 -10.91 7.11
N SER A 74 -4.46 -12.14 7.28
CA SER A 74 -3.53 -12.79 6.36
C SER A 74 -4.18 -13.25 5.04
N GLY A 75 -5.50 -13.24 4.91
CA GLY A 75 -6.18 -13.70 3.69
C GLY A 75 -6.01 -15.20 3.40
N ARG A 76 -5.93 -16.04 4.44
CA ARG A 76 -5.80 -17.51 4.30
C ARG A 76 -7.13 -18.24 4.19
N THR A 77 -8.22 -17.60 4.59
CA THR A 77 -9.57 -18.16 4.56
C THR A 77 -10.49 -17.22 3.79
N GLU A 78 -11.62 -17.74 3.31
CA GLU A 78 -12.64 -16.93 2.63
C GLU A 78 -13.14 -15.78 3.51
N SER A 79 -13.33 -16.03 4.82
CA SER A 79 -13.72 -14.97 5.75
C SER A 79 -12.65 -13.87 5.85
N GLU A 80 -11.36 -14.24 5.90
CA GLU A 80 -10.28 -13.26 5.88
C GLU A 80 -10.20 -12.49 4.55
N ILE A 81 -10.53 -13.14 3.43
CA ILE A 81 -10.61 -12.51 2.11
C ILE A 81 -11.70 -11.44 2.08
N TRP A 82 -12.90 -11.73 2.60
CA TRP A 82 -13.98 -10.73 2.71
C TRP A 82 -13.60 -9.58 3.65
N GLN A 83 -12.94 -9.86 4.78
CA GLN A 83 -12.44 -8.80 5.67
C GLN A 83 -11.42 -7.88 4.98
N ILE A 84 -10.55 -8.42 4.12
CA ILE A 84 -9.64 -7.60 3.31
C ILE A 84 -10.43 -6.73 2.33
N PHE A 85 -11.43 -7.30 1.66
CA PHE A 85 -12.28 -6.56 0.73
C PHE A 85 -12.97 -5.38 1.43
N ASP A 86 -13.63 -5.64 2.55
CA ASP A 86 -14.29 -4.59 3.35
C ASP A 86 -13.28 -3.52 3.79
N ALA A 87 -12.08 -3.94 4.23
CA ALA A 87 -11.04 -3.01 4.62
C ALA A 87 -10.56 -2.09 3.49
N VAL A 88 -10.57 -2.57 2.24
CA VAL A 88 -10.23 -1.77 1.04
C VAL A 88 -11.36 -0.80 0.71
N VAL A 89 -12.60 -1.27 0.70
CA VAL A 89 -13.77 -0.43 0.36
C VAL A 89 -13.96 0.69 1.39
N ASP A 90 -13.80 0.38 2.69
CA ASP A 90 -14.00 1.32 3.80
C ASP A 90 -13.09 2.56 3.78
N VAL A 91 -11.90 2.45 3.19
CA VAL A 91 -10.91 3.54 3.21
C VAL A 91 -11.05 4.46 1.99
N VAL A 92 -11.83 4.03 0.99
CA VAL A 92 -12.07 4.77 -0.25
C VAL A 92 -13.30 5.66 -0.10
N VAL A 93 -13.20 6.91 -0.55
CA VAL A 93 -14.32 7.87 -0.49
C VAL A 93 -14.87 8.20 -1.89
N PRO A 94 -16.17 8.45 -2.04
CA PRO A 94 -16.75 8.84 -3.33
C PRO A 94 -16.08 10.08 -3.92
N GLY A 95 -15.69 9.99 -5.21
CA GLY A 95 -15.09 11.10 -5.96
C GLY A 95 -13.58 11.30 -5.75
N GLU A 96 -12.90 10.45 -4.98
CA GLU A 96 -11.42 10.47 -4.94
C GLU A 96 -10.79 9.71 -6.12
N GLN A 97 -9.58 10.12 -6.49
CA GLN A 97 -8.76 9.36 -7.44
C GLN A 97 -7.93 8.36 -6.66
N VAL A 98 -8.11 7.07 -6.94
CA VAL A 98 -7.39 6.01 -6.24
C VAL A 98 -6.25 5.46 -7.10
N ILE A 99 -5.06 5.37 -6.52
CA ILE A 99 -3.92 4.62 -7.04
C ILE A 99 -3.78 3.37 -6.19
N PHE A 100 -3.86 2.20 -6.81
CA PHE A 100 -3.66 0.92 -6.14
C PHE A 100 -2.30 0.35 -6.49
N ASP A 101 -1.46 0.16 -5.48
CA ASP A 101 -0.14 -0.45 -5.58
C ASP A 101 -0.16 -1.92 -5.15
N ILE A 102 0.01 -2.79 -6.13
CA ILE A 102 0.08 -4.24 -5.94
C ILE A 102 1.51 -4.78 -5.94
N THR A 103 2.53 -3.91 -6.02
CA THR A 103 3.94 -4.31 -6.19
C THR A 103 4.43 -5.23 -5.08
N SER A 104 4.04 -4.95 -3.83
CA SER A 104 4.37 -5.74 -2.65
C SER A 104 3.19 -6.55 -2.12
N ALA A 105 2.08 -6.58 -2.86
CA ALA A 105 0.88 -7.28 -2.45
C ALA A 105 1.07 -8.81 -2.53
N PHE A 106 0.40 -9.53 -1.64
CA PHE A 106 0.53 -10.98 -1.51
C PHE A 106 -0.84 -11.65 -1.63
N ARG A 107 -0.85 -12.92 -2.06
CA ARG A 107 -2.05 -13.76 -2.20
C ARG A 107 -3.13 -13.08 -3.07
N SER A 108 -4.38 -13.04 -2.62
CA SER A 108 -5.56 -12.57 -3.34
C SER A 108 -5.71 -11.05 -3.38
N ILE A 109 -4.91 -10.30 -2.61
CA ILE A 109 -5.05 -8.83 -2.49
C ILE A 109 -5.02 -8.13 -3.86
N PRO A 110 -4.11 -8.45 -4.81
CA PRO A 110 -4.12 -7.83 -6.13
C PRO A 110 -5.43 -8.01 -6.90
N ILE A 111 -6.10 -9.16 -6.72
CA ILE A 111 -7.37 -9.46 -7.40
C ILE A 111 -8.54 -8.79 -6.69
N LEU A 112 -8.57 -8.82 -5.35
CA LEU A 112 -9.65 -8.21 -4.55
C LEU A 112 -9.79 -6.72 -4.82
N VAL A 113 -8.65 -6.02 -4.95
CA VAL A 113 -8.60 -4.60 -5.26
C VAL A 113 -9.27 -4.26 -6.61
N LEU A 114 -9.25 -5.17 -7.58
CA LEU A 114 -9.89 -4.95 -8.88
C LEU A 114 -11.43 -5.09 -8.83
N LEU A 115 -11.96 -5.69 -7.75
CA LEU A 115 -13.38 -5.94 -7.57
C LEU A 115 -14.05 -4.92 -6.66
N ALA A 116 -13.27 -4.13 -5.93
CA ALA A 116 -13.72 -3.13 -4.96
C ALA A 116 -14.09 -1.81 -5.65
#